data_AF-A0AAP8N7C9-F1
#
_entry.id   AF-A0AAP8N7C9-F1
#
_cell.length_a   1.000
_cell.length_b   1.000
_cell.length_c   1.000
_cell.angle_alpha   90.00
_cell.angle_beta   90.00
_cell.angle_gamma   90.00
#
_symmetry.space_group_name_H-M   'P 1'
#
loop_
_entity.id
_entity.type
_entity.pdbx_description
1 polymer ?
#
loop_
_entity_poly.entity_id
_entity_poly.type
_entity_poly.pdbx_seq_one_letter_code
_entity_poly.pdbx_strand_id
1 'polypeptide(L)'
;SIDFRLKSRYVDEQAKDLDDALARIAKYTAEGKAISIALLGNAAEILPELVRRGVRPDMVTDQTSAHDPLNGYLPAGWTWDEYRARAKTEPAAVVKAAK
;
A
#
# COMPACT_ATOMS: atom_id res chain seq x y z
N SER A 1 -7.00 5.09 -6.68
CA SER A 1 -5.61 5.57 -6.70
C SER A 1 -5.42 6.64 -5.63
N ILE A 2 -4.17 6.96 -5.29
CA ILE A 2 -3.84 8.01 -4.31
C ILE A 2 -4.37 9.37 -4.76
N ASP A 3 -4.12 9.77 -6.01
CA ASP A 3 -4.60 11.04 -6.58
C ASP A 3 -6.11 11.26 -6.43
N PHE A 4 -6.90 10.20 -6.62
CA PHE A 4 -8.35 10.29 -6.47
C PHE A 4 -8.72 10.64 -5.01
N ARG A 5 -8.03 10.03 -4.03
CA ARG A 5 -8.27 10.28 -2.61
C ARG A 5 -7.82 11.67 -2.18
N LEU A 6 -6.67 12.14 -2.67
CA LEU A 6 -6.18 13.51 -2.47
C LEU A 6 -7.20 14.53 -3.00
N LYS A 7 -7.64 14.38 -4.25
CA LYS A 7 -8.64 15.27 -4.88
C LYS A 7 -9.97 15.30 -4.11
N SER A 8 -10.39 14.14 -3.60
CA SER A 8 -11.62 14.02 -2.81
C SER A 8 -11.47 14.39 -1.33
N ARG A 9 -10.27 14.74 -0.87
CA ARG A 9 -9.94 15.04 0.55
C ARG A 9 -10.21 13.88 1.51
N TYR A 10 -10.07 12.65 1.03
CA TYR A 10 -10.11 11.44 1.87
C TYR A 10 -8.72 11.06 2.40
N VAL A 11 -7.66 11.63 1.84
CA VAL A 11 -6.29 11.56 2.36
C VAL A 11 -5.66 12.95 2.27
N ASP A 12 -4.84 13.33 3.24
CA ASP A 12 -4.30 14.69 3.36
C ASP A 12 -3.06 14.87 2.49
N GLU A 13 -2.14 13.90 2.55
CA GLU A 13 -0.86 13.99 1.86
C GLU A 13 -0.36 12.65 1.34
N GLN A 14 0.59 12.72 0.42
CA GLN A 14 1.33 11.57 -0.09
C GLN A 14 2.82 11.73 0.25
N ALA A 15 3.38 10.68 0.83
CA ALA A 15 4.81 10.58 1.10
C ALA A 15 5.59 10.25 -0.18
N LYS A 16 6.86 10.67 -0.23
CA LYS A 16 7.77 10.39 -1.33
C LYS A 16 8.25 8.94 -1.32
N ASP A 17 8.50 8.42 -0.11
CA ASP A 17 9.00 7.08 0.15
C ASP A 17 8.65 6.67 1.60
N LEU A 18 9.08 5.47 2.00
CA LEU A 18 8.79 4.92 3.33
C LEU A 18 9.45 5.73 4.45
N ASP A 19 10.65 6.27 4.22
CA ASP A 19 11.37 7.04 5.26
C ASP A 19 10.68 8.38 5.50
N ASP A 20 10.29 9.07 4.43
CA ASP A 20 9.48 10.29 4.50
C ASP A 20 8.14 10.03 5.19
N ALA A 21 7.46 8.93 4.87
CA ALA A 21 6.21 8.55 5.55
C ALA A 21 6.41 8.38 7.06
N LEU A 22 7.42 7.62 7.48
CA LEU A 22 7.70 7.36 8.89
C LEU A 22 8.13 8.63 9.64
N ALA A 23 8.93 9.49 9.03
CA ALA A 23 9.34 10.76 9.62
C ALA A 23 8.13 11.68 9.87
N ARG A 24 7.17 11.73 8.94
CA ARG A 24 5.95 12.51 9.09
C ARG A 24 4.99 11.91 10.13
N ILE A 25 4.81 10.58 10.16
CA ILE A 25 4.05 9.92 11.22
C ILE A 25 4.63 10.25 12.59
N ALA A 26 5.95 10.14 12.78
CA ALA A 26 6.61 10.47 14.05
C ALA A 26 6.39 11.94 14.45
N LYS A 27 6.48 12.86 13.49
CA LYS A 27 6.22 14.28 13.72
C LYS A 27 4.77 14.54 14.16
N TYR A 28 3.78 14.08 13.39
CA TYR A 28 2.38 14.41 13.68
C TYR A 28 1.86 13.74 14.95
N THR A 29 2.32 12.52 15.24
CA THR A 29 1.99 11.85 16.51
C THR A 29 2.57 12.60 17.71
N ALA A 30 3.82 13.08 17.64
CA ALA A 30 4.42 13.93 18.68
C ALA A 30 3.69 15.28 18.85
N GLU A 31 3.16 15.85 17.77
CA GLU A 31 2.39 17.10 17.79
C GLU A 31 0.90 16.89 18.18
N GLY A 32 0.44 15.65 18.36
CA GLY A 32 -0.97 15.34 18.62
C GLY A 32 -1.91 15.69 17.46
N LYS A 33 -1.41 15.72 16.22
CA LYS A 33 -2.19 16.06 15.02
C LYS A 33 -2.67 14.79 14.31
N ALA A 34 -3.94 14.80 13.92
CA ALA A 34 -4.53 13.75 13.09
C ALA A 34 -4.33 14.09 11.61
N ILE A 35 -3.37 13.43 10.96
CA ILE A 35 -3.04 13.58 9.53
C ILE A 35 -2.95 12.20 8.90
N SER A 36 -3.52 12.05 7.70
CA SER A 36 -3.48 10.83 6.91
C SER A 36 -2.42 10.91 5.80
N ILE A 37 -1.59 9.87 5.71
CA ILE A 37 -0.45 9.81 4.78
C ILE A 37 -0.62 8.60 3.85
N ALA A 38 -0.74 8.85 2.55
CA ALA A 38 -0.65 7.82 1.53
C ALA A 38 0.83 7.51 1.19
N LEU A 39 1.16 6.23 1.07
CA LEU A 39 2.44 5.77 0.56
C LEU A 39 2.21 4.94 -0.70
N LEU A 40 2.90 5.28 -1.79
CA LEU A 40 2.88 4.49 -3.02
C LEU A 40 3.80 3.27 -2.88
N GLY A 41 3.24 2.07 -2.93
CA GLY A 41 4.00 0.82 -2.84
C GLY A 41 3.09 -0.41 -2.78
N ASN A 42 3.69 -1.59 -2.68
CA ASN A 42 2.96 -2.84 -2.47
C ASN A 42 2.90 -3.19 -0.97
N ALA A 43 1.72 -3.45 -0.43
CA ALA A 43 1.55 -3.84 0.97
C ALA A 43 2.34 -5.12 1.31
N ALA A 44 2.44 -6.08 0.37
CA ALA A 44 3.20 -7.31 0.54
C ALA A 44 4.73 -7.09 0.66
N GLU A 45 5.22 -5.90 0.32
CA GLU A 45 6.63 -5.51 0.44
C GLU A 45 6.83 -4.57 1.64
N ILE A 46 5.95 -3.59 1.81
CA ILE A 46 6.06 -2.55 2.84
C ILE A 46 5.81 -3.12 4.25
N LEU A 47 4.80 -3.97 4.46
CA LEU A 47 4.50 -4.49 5.80
C LEU A 47 5.65 -5.35 6.35
N PRO A 48 6.22 -6.30 5.58
CA PRO A 48 7.42 -7.03 6.03
C PRO A 48 8.60 -6.11 6.34
N GLU A 49 8.79 -5.04 5.56
CA GLU A 49 9.84 -4.05 5.79
C GLU A 49 9.63 -3.27 7.10
N LEU A 50 8.39 -2.88 7.41
CA LEU A 50 8.04 -2.25 8.68
C LEU A 50 8.34 -3.17 9.88
N VAL A 51 8.00 -4.46 9.77
CA VAL A 51 8.32 -5.47 10.79
C VAL A 51 9.83 -5.60 10.95
N ARG A 52 10.58 -5.70 9.84
CA ARG A 52 12.05 -5.80 9.85
C ARG A 52 12.70 -4.60 10.53
N ARG A 53 12.15 -3.40 10.36
CA ARG A 53 12.61 -2.15 10.98
C ARG A 53 12.17 -1.99 12.44
N GLY A 54 11.32 -2.88 12.96
CA GLY A 54 10.76 -2.76 14.31
C GLY A 54 9.79 -1.60 14.46
N VAL A 55 9.17 -1.14 13.37
CA VAL A 55 8.13 -0.10 13.43
C VAL A 55 6.89 -0.70 14.10
N ARG A 56 6.42 -0.06 15.16
CA ARG A 56 5.27 -0.52 15.95
C ARG A 56 4.09 0.43 15.79
N PRO A 57 3.22 0.24 14.78
CA PRO A 57 1.96 0.97 14.73
C PRO A 57 1.05 0.55 15.89
N ASP A 58 0.18 1.46 16.32
CA ASP A 58 -0.79 1.16 17.40
C ASP A 58 -1.95 0.27 16.92
N MET A 59 -2.27 0.31 15.64
CA MET A 59 -3.28 -0.53 14.99
C MET A 59 -2.83 -0.93 13.59
N VAL A 60 -3.23 -2.12 13.14
CA VAL A 60 -2.99 -2.64 11.79
C VAL A 60 -4.28 -3.26 11.26
N THR A 61 -4.60 -2.95 10.01
CA THR A 61 -5.69 -3.55 9.25
C THR A 61 -5.33 -3.58 7.77
N ASP A 62 -6.10 -4.32 6.97
CA ASP A 62 -5.97 -4.35 5.53
C ASP A 62 -7.34 -4.17 4.85
N GLN A 63 -7.36 -3.43 3.75
CA GLN A 63 -8.56 -3.21 2.94
C GLN A 63 -8.24 -3.30 1.44
N THR A 64 -7.26 -4.13 1.07
CA THR A 64 -7.02 -4.47 -0.34
C THR A 64 -8.19 -5.29 -0.88
N SER A 65 -8.29 -5.39 -2.20
CA SER A 65 -9.28 -6.25 -2.85
C SER A 65 -8.83 -7.72 -2.85
N ALA A 66 -8.32 -8.24 -1.73
CA ALA A 66 -7.87 -9.62 -1.58
C ALA A 66 -8.96 -10.67 -1.84
N HIS A 67 -10.24 -10.26 -1.81
CA HIS A 67 -11.39 -11.09 -2.18
C HIS A 67 -11.38 -11.48 -3.68
N ASP A 68 -10.70 -10.73 -4.55
CA ASP A 68 -10.52 -11.02 -5.97
C ASP A 68 -9.02 -11.08 -6.31
N PRO A 69 -8.35 -12.23 -6.12
CA PRO A 69 -6.93 -12.37 -6.42
C PRO A 69 -6.57 -12.15 -7.90
N LEU A 70 -7.52 -12.30 -8.82
CA LEU A 70 -7.26 -12.14 -10.25
C LEU A 70 -7.20 -10.68 -10.67
N ASN A 71 -7.98 -9.80 -10.02
CA ASN A 71 -8.08 -8.39 -10.42
C ASN A 71 -7.78 -7.36 -9.32
N GLY A 72 -7.71 -7.79 -8.06
CA GLY A 72 -7.77 -6.92 -6.88
C GLY A 72 -6.52 -6.90 -6.01
N TYR A 73 -5.60 -7.86 -6.16
CA TYR A 73 -4.39 -7.95 -5.34
C TYR A 73 -3.15 -8.08 -6.22
N LEU A 74 -2.30 -7.06 -6.18
CA LEU A 74 -1.06 -7.00 -6.98
C LEU A 74 0.02 -7.88 -6.34
N PRO A 75 0.54 -8.91 -7.04
CA PRO A 75 1.66 -9.71 -6.53
C PRO A 75 2.91 -8.85 -6.22
N ALA A 76 3.67 -9.23 -5.21
CA ALA A 76 4.95 -8.59 -4.90
C ALA A 76 5.91 -8.66 -6.09
N GLY A 77 6.70 -7.60 -6.30
CA GLY A 77 7.64 -7.46 -7.41
C GLY A 77 7.02 -7.18 -8.79
N TRP A 78 5.69 -7.09 -8.91
CA TRP A 78 5.02 -6.84 -10.19
C TRP A 78 4.59 -5.38 -10.31
N THR A 79 4.56 -4.89 -11.54
CA THR A 79 3.92 -3.60 -11.83
C THR A 79 2.42 -3.77 -12.10
N TRP A 80 1.64 -2.70 -11.95
CA TRP A 80 0.20 -2.75 -12.23
C TRP A 80 -0.08 -3.09 -13.70
N ASP A 81 0.69 -2.55 -14.64
CA ASP A 81 0.50 -2.82 -16.08
C ASP A 81 0.82 -4.28 -16.43
N GLU A 82 1.91 -4.82 -15.88
CA GLU A 82 2.26 -6.24 -16.01
C GLU A 82 1.15 -7.14 -15.45
N TYR A 83 0.64 -6.83 -14.26
CA TYR A 83 -0.46 -7.56 -13.63
C TYR A 83 -1.71 -7.57 -14.51
N ARG A 84 -2.12 -6.41 -15.03
CA ARG A 84 -3.29 -6.29 -15.92
C ARG A 84 -3.10 -6.99 -17.26
N ALA A 85 -1.88 -7.03 -17.79
CA ALA A 85 -1.56 -7.76 -19.02
C ALA A 85 -1.63 -9.28 -18.79
N ARG A 86 -0.93 -9.77 -17.75
CA ARG A 86 -0.88 -11.20 -17.41
C ARG A 86 -2.22 -11.76 -16.98
N ALA A 87 -3.08 -10.97 -16.35
CA ALA A 87 -4.43 -11.42 -15.98
C ALA A 87 -5.27 -11.86 -17.21
N LYS A 88 -4.94 -11.35 -18.41
CA LYS A 88 -5.61 -11.74 -19.66
C LYS A 88 -5.05 -13.02 -20.28
N THR A 89 -3.74 -13.26 -20.14
CA THR A 89 -3.04 -14.37 -20.82
C THR A 89 -2.83 -15.58 -19.91
N GLU A 90 -2.64 -15.35 -18.61
CA GLU A 90 -2.22 -16.36 -17.64
C GLU A 90 -3.00 -16.23 -16.30
N PRO A 91 -4.35 -16.24 -16.32
CA PRO A 91 -5.15 -15.92 -15.13
C PRO A 91 -4.87 -16.84 -13.93
N ALA A 92 -4.61 -18.13 -14.16
CA ALA A 92 -4.27 -19.08 -13.10
C ALA A 92 -2.92 -18.77 -12.43
N ALA A 93 -1.93 -18.34 -13.21
CA ALA A 93 -0.62 -17.95 -12.68
C ALA A 93 -0.73 -16.66 -11.85
N VAL A 94 -1.53 -15.70 -12.33
CA VAL A 94 -1.81 -14.46 -11.60
C VAL A 94 -2.50 -14.72 -10.26
N VAL A 95 -3.56 -15.52 -10.25
CA VAL A 95 -4.25 -15.91 -9.00
C VAL A 95 -3.31 -16.61 -8.03
N LYS A 96 -2.40 -17.46 -8.53
CA LYS A 96 -1.40 -18.13 -7.70
C LYS A 96 -0.38 -17.14 -7.12
N ALA A 97 0.07 -16.16 -7.88
CA ALA A 97 1.04 -15.16 -7.42
C ALA A 97 0.45 -14.14 -6.44
N ALA A 98 -0.86 -13.90 -6.50
CA ALA A 98 -1.58 -12.97 -5.63
C ALA A 98 -2.02 -13.57 -4.28
N LYS A 99 -1.91 -14.89 -4.12
CA LYS A 99 -2.25 -15.64 -2.89
C LYS A 99 -1.01 -15.98 -2.10
#